data_AF-A0A9P3F2X6-F1
#
_entry.id   AF-A0A9P3F2X6-F1
#
_cell.length_a   1.000
_cell.length_b   1.000
_cell.length_c   1.000
_cell.angle_alpha   90.00
_cell.angle_beta   90.00
_cell.angle_gamma   90.00
#
_symmetry.space_group_name_H-M   'P 1'
#
loop_
_entity.id
_entity.type
_entity.pdbx_description
1 polymer ?
#
loop_
_entity_poly.entity_id
_entity_poly.type
_entity_poly.pdbx_seq_one_letter_code
_entity_poly.pdbx_strand_id
1 'polypeptide(L)'
;MGQKEDYRDKYTLCSFFSVFLELRQTHRVHDVLGFAVSHPQEFRWTEKEGLAEFLTSVLTWMPRTIYRVLHYERMRDDGKLIDLVASAAARLETSVGEINSELATAKYLIENGRVSEGIQAWYEVASPDDPDVLDMRWFWAWSQIRLAAVCLYHPEIPFCDGSPLRLDKTAEFSDICLVISSWLRDHGDLVNARTALRGRVKESIELLLDDDPSNDNDAFISLLQTFLTAADSDEDLNGALYLTKAWYRDYLRGAQKDNPISEAVAVSCDDSGNFQDGVTESLNQVHLADDETQRPDEEVSERQTPYTIEYFAECSNCKCDMRSICHWYLCRSCPFMMLCDWCYHDIQSAICQSGASHPPGICDPRHEFYYTGPLNVCLRG
;
A
#
# COMPACT_ATOMS: atom_id res chain seq x y z
N MET A 1 -37.07 -21.70 2.34
CA MET A 1 -36.89 -21.06 1.02
C MET A 1 -35.67 -20.18 1.14
N GLY A 2 -34.57 -20.55 0.49
CA GLY A 2 -33.33 -19.77 0.53
C GLY A 2 -33.49 -18.53 -0.34
N GLN A 3 -33.32 -17.35 0.25
CA GLN A 3 -33.07 -16.13 -0.52
C GLN A 3 -31.73 -16.34 -1.23
N LYS A 4 -31.75 -16.34 -2.57
CA LYS A 4 -30.54 -16.12 -3.35
C LYS A 4 -30.13 -14.68 -3.08
N GLU A 5 -29.09 -14.48 -2.28
CA GLU A 5 -28.39 -13.20 -2.21
C GLU A 5 -27.95 -12.83 -3.63
N ASP A 6 -28.46 -11.72 -4.14
CA ASP A 6 -28.15 -11.23 -5.46
C ASP A 6 -26.84 -10.43 -5.35
N TYR A 7 -25.71 -11.14 -5.38
CA TYR A 7 -24.37 -10.55 -5.22
C TYR A 7 -24.01 -9.49 -6.29
N ARG A 8 -24.85 -9.32 -7.32
CA ARG A 8 -24.60 -8.48 -8.50
C ARG A 8 -24.39 -7.00 -8.14
N ASP A 9 -25.13 -6.47 -7.18
CA ASP A 9 -25.04 -5.05 -6.81
C ASP A 9 -23.76 -4.76 -5.98
N LYS A 10 -23.36 -5.71 -5.11
CA LYS A 10 -22.09 -5.63 -4.34
C LYS A 10 -20.88 -5.60 -5.28
N TYR A 11 -20.82 -6.53 -6.24
CA TYR A 11 -19.73 -6.57 -7.22
C TYR A 11 -19.68 -5.31 -8.10
N THR A 12 -20.84 -4.75 -8.43
CA THR A 12 -20.93 -3.56 -9.28
C THR A 12 -20.33 -2.34 -8.57
N LEU A 13 -20.68 -2.12 -7.29
CA LEU A 13 -20.15 -0.98 -6.53
C LEU A 13 -18.63 -1.09 -6.31
N CYS A 14 -18.14 -2.30 -5.99
CA CYS A 14 -16.70 -2.56 -5.90
C CYS A 14 -15.97 -2.32 -7.23
N SER A 15 -16.60 -2.69 -8.35
CA SER A 15 -16.04 -2.47 -9.69
C SER A 15 -15.93 -0.97 -10.00
N PHE A 16 -16.96 -0.18 -9.66
CA PHE A 16 -16.91 1.28 -9.79
C PHE A 16 -15.77 1.88 -8.97
N PHE A 17 -15.65 1.52 -7.69
CA PHE A 17 -14.56 2.01 -6.86
C PHE A 17 -13.20 1.63 -7.42
N SER A 18 -13.03 0.39 -7.88
CA SER A 18 -11.77 -0.08 -8.47
C SER A 18 -11.41 0.75 -9.71
N VAL A 19 -12.37 0.96 -10.63
CA VAL A 19 -12.15 1.78 -11.84
C VAL A 19 -11.80 3.23 -11.49
N PHE A 20 -12.54 3.89 -10.59
CA PHE A 20 -12.25 5.28 -10.24
C PHE A 20 -10.91 5.43 -9.52
N LEU A 21 -10.55 4.48 -8.67
CA LEU A 21 -9.25 4.45 -8.00
C LEU A 21 -8.08 4.18 -8.96
N GLU A 22 -8.29 3.38 -10.01
CA GLU A 22 -7.31 3.14 -11.07
C GLU A 22 -7.13 4.36 -11.99
N LEU A 23 -8.24 5.00 -12.37
CA LEU A 23 -8.23 6.21 -13.19
C LEU A 23 -7.86 7.49 -12.41
N ARG A 24 -7.51 7.36 -11.13
CA ARG A 24 -7.23 8.48 -10.20
C ARG A 24 -8.37 9.52 -10.15
N GLN A 25 -9.60 9.11 -10.42
CA GLN A 25 -10.80 9.95 -10.34
C GLN A 25 -11.37 9.92 -8.92
N THR A 26 -10.54 10.29 -7.93
CA THR A 26 -10.85 10.15 -6.50
C THR A 26 -12.05 10.99 -6.07
N HIS A 27 -12.31 12.11 -6.74
CA HIS A 27 -13.53 12.91 -6.54
C HIS A 27 -14.83 12.13 -6.82
N ARG A 28 -14.81 11.14 -7.74
CA ARG A 28 -15.97 10.30 -8.08
C ARG A 28 -16.23 9.22 -7.05
N VAL A 29 -15.21 8.80 -6.30
CA VAL A 29 -15.35 7.82 -5.22
C VAL A 29 -16.38 8.33 -4.21
N HIS A 30 -16.29 9.62 -3.87
CA HIS A 30 -17.23 10.27 -2.97
C HIS A 30 -18.64 10.40 -3.51
N ASP A 31 -18.79 10.80 -4.76
CA ASP A 31 -20.12 10.88 -5.39
C ASP A 31 -20.83 9.52 -5.35
N VAL A 32 -20.08 8.45 -5.61
CA VAL A 32 -20.60 7.07 -5.63
C VAL A 32 -20.91 6.57 -4.22
N LEU A 33 -20.01 6.81 -3.25
CA LEU A 33 -20.27 6.40 -1.87
C LEU A 33 -21.43 7.19 -1.27
N GLY A 34 -21.47 8.51 -1.48
CA GLY A 34 -22.57 9.37 -1.07
C GLY A 34 -23.90 8.97 -1.71
N PHE A 35 -23.89 8.58 -2.99
CA PHE A 35 -25.07 8.03 -3.67
C PHE A 35 -25.54 6.74 -2.99
N ALA A 36 -24.63 5.81 -2.71
CA ALA A 36 -24.95 4.53 -2.06
C ALA A 36 -25.50 4.72 -0.63
N VAL A 37 -24.91 5.64 0.14
CA VAL A 37 -25.38 6.02 1.49
C VAL A 37 -26.78 6.64 1.44
N SER A 38 -27.05 7.47 0.43
CA SER A 38 -28.31 8.22 0.30
C SER A 38 -29.46 7.39 -0.28
N HIS A 39 -29.15 6.32 -1.03
CA HIS A 39 -30.14 5.50 -1.74
C HIS A 39 -30.01 4.01 -1.38
N PRO A 40 -30.08 3.63 -0.08
CA PRO A 40 -29.88 2.23 0.34
C PRO A 40 -30.86 1.25 -0.32
N GLN A 41 -32.06 1.72 -0.66
CA GLN A 41 -33.10 0.93 -1.33
C GLN A 41 -32.68 0.48 -2.74
N GLU A 42 -31.87 1.28 -3.47
CA GLU A 42 -31.39 0.90 -4.81
C GLU A 42 -30.38 -0.25 -4.77
N PHE A 43 -29.71 -0.43 -3.64
CA PHE A 43 -28.78 -1.53 -3.38
C PHE A 43 -29.40 -2.65 -2.55
N ARG A 44 -30.73 -2.62 -2.35
CA ARG A 44 -31.49 -3.56 -1.51
C ARG A 44 -30.96 -3.65 -0.06
N TRP A 45 -30.35 -2.58 0.45
CA TRP A 45 -29.86 -2.49 1.82
C TRP A 45 -31.00 -2.11 2.77
N THR A 46 -31.10 -2.79 3.90
CA THR A 46 -31.95 -2.37 5.01
C THR A 46 -31.27 -1.22 5.75
N GLU A 47 -31.50 0.02 5.27
CA GLU A 47 -31.03 1.28 5.87
C GLU A 47 -29.53 1.25 6.31
N LYS A 48 -29.18 1.85 7.46
CA LYS A 48 -27.79 1.90 7.98
C LYS A 48 -27.18 0.51 8.23
N GLU A 49 -28.00 -0.49 8.52
CA GLU A 49 -27.53 -1.84 8.81
C GLU A 49 -26.98 -2.53 7.56
N GLY A 50 -27.59 -2.29 6.40
CA GLY A 50 -27.15 -2.87 5.13
C GLY A 50 -25.87 -2.24 4.57
N LEU A 51 -25.59 -0.95 4.83
CA LEU A 51 -24.31 -0.35 4.46
C LEU A 51 -23.17 -0.85 5.36
N ALA A 52 -23.40 -1.01 6.66
CA ALA A 52 -22.42 -1.63 7.55
C ALA A 52 -22.15 -3.09 7.16
N GLU A 53 -23.19 -3.84 6.80
CA GLU A 53 -23.06 -5.21 6.28
C GLU A 53 -22.33 -5.27 4.93
N PHE A 54 -22.57 -4.30 4.04
CA PHE A 54 -21.79 -4.14 2.81
C PHE A 54 -20.32 -3.87 3.12
N LEU A 55 -20.02 -2.91 4.01
CA LEU A 55 -18.63 -2.61 4.38
C LEU A 55 -17.95 -3.80 5.04
N THR A 56 -18.61 -4.50 5.96
CA THR A 56 -18.12 -5.77 6.53
C THR A 56 -17.81 -6.76 5.41
N SER A 57 -18.77 -6.98 4.50
CA SER A 57 -18.61 -7.90 3.37
C SER A 57 -17.50 -7.48 2.41
N VAL A 58 -17.24 -6.19 2.16
CA VAL A 58 -16.19 -5.79 1.22
C VAL A 58 -14.84 -5.61 1.90
N LEU A 59 -14.78 -5.28 3.18
CA LEU A 59 -13.54 -5.34 3.98
C LEU A 59 -12.98 -6.78 4.04
N THR A 60 -13.86 -7.76 4.03
CA THR A 60 -13.55 -9.19 3.88
C THR A 60 -12.98 -9.51 2.49
N TRP A 61 -13.70 -9.18 1.42
CA TRP A 61 -13.35 -9.64 0.06
C TRP A 61 -12.37 -8.73 -0.71
N MET A 62 -12.34 -7.43 -0.42
CA MET A 62 -11.51 -6.42 -1.08
C MET A 62 -11.01 -5.33 -0.09
N PRO A 63 -10.30 -5.73 0.98
CA PRO A 63 -9.88 -4.83 2.07
C PRO A 63 -9.11 -3.62 1.56
N ARG A 64 -8.23 -3.80 0.57
CA ARG A 64 -7.40 -2.73 0.00
C ARG A 64 -8.24 -1.67 -0.73
N THR A 65 -9.15 -2.09 -1.61
CA THR A 65 -10.00 -1.17 -2.38
C THR A 65 -10.84 -0.33 -1.44
N ILE A 66 -11.47 -0.95 -0.44
CA ILE A 66 -12.27 -0.22 0.54
C ILE A 66 -11.43 0.68 1.41
N TYR A 67 -10.26 0.24 1.89
CA TYR A 67 -9.34 1.10 2.61
C TYR A 67 -8.99 2.37 1.80
N ARG A 68 -8.70 2.23 0.50
CA ARG A 68 -8.46 3.38 -0.40
C ARG A 68 -9.68 4.28 -0.54
N VAL A 69 -10.87 3.70 -0.71
CA VAL A 69 -12.14 4.47 -0.75
C VAL A 69 -12.30 5.28 0.53
N LEU A 70 -12.17 4.63 1.68
CA LEU A 70 -12.31 5.22 3.00
C LEU A 70 -11.25 6.32 3.26
N HIS A 71 -10.01 6.15 2.76
CA HIS A 71 -8.97 7.18 2.82
C HIS A 71 -9.36 8.45 2.06
N TYR A 72 -9.98 8.33 0.88
CA TYR A 72 -10.40 9.49 0.10
C TYR A 72 -11.61 10.22 0.68
N GLU A 73 -12.51 9.50 1.36
CA GLU A 73 -13.62 10.13 2.09
C GLU A 73 -13.15 11.03 3.23
N ARG A 74 -12.10 10.61 3.95
CA ARG A 74 -11.50 11.36 5.06
C ARG A 74 -11.09 12.78 4.67
N MET A 75 -10.65 12.99 3.42
CA MET A 75 -10.15 14.28 2.93
C MET A 75 -11.25 15.38 2.87
N ARG A 76 -12.51 15.09 3.22
CA ARG A 76 -13.65 16.05 3.27
C ARG A 76 -14.35 16.22 4.62
N ASP A 77 -13.90 15.55 5.69
CA ASP A 77 -14.16 15.96 7.09
C ASP A 77 -15.63 15.82 7.61
N ASP A 78 -16.32 14.70 7.36
CA ASP A 78 -17.75 14.55 7.73
C ASP A 78 -18.06 13.59 8.91
N GLY A 79 -17.07 12.86 9.45
CA GLY A 79 -17.12 12.08 10.69
C GLY A 79 -18.09 10.89 10.74
N LYS A 80 -19.17 10.90 9.94
CA LYS A 80 -20.26 9.91 9.93
C LYS A 80 -19.81 8.54 9.44
N LEU A 81 -18.79 8.49 8.58
CA LEU A 81 -18.26 7.25 8.03
C LEU A 81 -17.38 6.50 9.03
N ILE A 82 -16.72 7.21 9.97
CA ILE A 82 -15.83 6.63 10.97
C ILE A 82 -16.61 5.72 11.93
N ASP A 83 -17.76 6.18 12.42
CA ASP A 83 -18.64 5.41 13.31
C ASP A 83 -19.17 4.14 12.63
N LEU A 84 -19.44 4.23 11.32
CA LEU A 84 -19.94 3.13 10.53
C LEU A 84 -18.86 2.07 10.26
N VAL A 85 -17.62 2.48 9.96
CA VAL A 85 -16.49 1.55 9.79
C VAL A 85 -16.15 0.87 11.12
N ALA A 86 -16.14 1.61 12.23
CA ALA A 86 -15.97 1.01 13.56
C ALA A 86 -17.11 0.03 13.91
N SER A 87 -18.34 0.32 13.49
CA SER A 87 -19.46 -0.60 13.65
C SER A 87 -19.31 -1.85 12.77
N ALA A 88 -18.76 -1.73 11.56
CA ALA A 88 -18.46 -2.85 10.67
C ALA A 88 -17.31 -3.72 11.23
N ALA A 89 -16.32 -3.09 11.86
CA ALA A 89 -15.22 -3.74 12.57
C ALA A 89 -15.71 -4.59 13.75
N ALA A 90 -16.52 -3.99 14.64
CA ALA A 90 -17.10 -4.71 15.79
C ALA A 90 -17.98 -5.90 15.36
N ARG A 91 -18.53 -5.87 14.13
CA ARG A 91 -19.27 -7.00 13.56
C ARG A 91 -18.34 -8.09 13.03
N LEU A 92 -17.18 -7.73 12.49
CA LEU A 92 -16.15 -8.68 12.05
C LEU A 92 -15.60 -9.50 13.23
N GLU A 93 -15.44 -8.89 14.41
CA GLU A 93 -15.04 -9.59 15.65
C GLU A 93 -15.99 -10.75 16.01
N THR A 94 -17.26 -10.70 15.61
CA THR A 94 -18.24 -11.77 15.86
C THR A 94 -18.23 -12.88 14.82
N SER A 95 -17.54 -12.68 13.69
CA SER A 95 -17.35 -13.67 12.63
C SER A 95 -15.90 -14.14 12.62
N VAL A 96 -15.65 -15.34 13.17
CA VAL A 96 -14.33 -15.98 13.10
C VAL A 96 -13.88 -16.08 11.64
N GLY A 97 -12.78 -15.41 11.25
CA GLY A 97 -12.04 -15.88 10.07
C GLY A 97 -11.15 -14.94 9.26
N GLU A 98 -11.16 -13.60 9.40
CA GLU A 98 -10.46 -12.77 8.39
C GLU A 98 -9.65 -11.57 8.92
N ILE A 99 -8.38 -11.85 9.26
CA ILE A 99 -7.35 -10.91 9.75
C ILE A 99 -7.08 -9.74 8.77
N ASN A 100 -7.31 -9.92 7.47
CA ASN A 100 -7.12 -8.86 6.46
C ASN A 100 -8.02 -7.65 6.73
N SER A 101 -9.24 -7.92 7.17
CA SER A 101 -10.26 -6.90 7.47
C SER A 101 -9.89 -6.13 8.74
N GLU A 102 -9.29 -6.80 9.73
CA GLU A 102 -8.85 -6.22 11.00
C GLU A 102 -7.68 -5.27 10.81
N LEU A 103 -6.71 -5.60 9.94
CA LEU A 103 -5.56 -4.72 9.70
C LEU A 103 -5.93 -3.42 8.97
N ALA A 104 -6.74 -3.52 7.91
CA ALA A 104 -7.23 -2.38 7.15
C ALA A 104 -8.09 -1.47 8.04
N THR A 105 -8.91 -2.07 8.90
CA THR A 105 -9.71 -1.38 9.90
C THR A 105 -8.84 -0.66 10.93
N ALA A 106 -7.87 -1.35 11.54
CA ALA A 106 -7.00 -0.77 12.55
C ALA A 106 -6.23 0.44 12.02
N LYS A 107 -5.69 0.31 10.80
CA LYS A 107 -5.04 1.41 10.07
C LYS A 107 -6.00 2.58 9.85
N TYR A 108 -7.21 2.30 9.39
CA TYR A 108 -8.25 3.33 9.19
C TYR A 108 -8.62 4.02 10.51
N LEU A 109 -8.84 3.30 11.60
CA LEU A 109 -9.22 3.87 12.90
C LEU A 109 -8.16 4.84 13.42
N ILE A 110 -6.87 4.46 13.33
CA ILE A 110 -5.76 5.33 13.75
C ILE A 110 -5.65 6.56 12.87
N GLU A 111 -5.71 6.38 11.55
CA GLU A 111 -5.70 7.50 10.61
C GLU A 111 -6.88 8.47 10.89
N ASN A 112 -7.99 7.97 11.43
CA ASN A 112 -9.19 8.77 11.76
C ASN A 112 -9.30 9.19 13.23
N GLY A 113 -8.19 9.18 13.98
CA GLY A 113 -8.13 9.73 15.34
C GLY A 113 -8.73 8.83 16.42
N ARG A 114 -9.26 7.64 16.08
CA ARG A 114 -9.65 6.59 17.04
C ARG A 114 -8.44 5.73 17.41
N VAL A 115 -7.41 6.41 17.92
CA VAL A 115 -6.06 5.84 18.09
C VAL A 115 -6.06 4.64 19.03
N SER A 116 -6.74 4.74 20.18
CA SER A 116 -6.80 3.64 21.15
C SER A 116 -7.45 2.38 20.59
N GLU A 117 -8.49 2.52 19.78
CA GLU A 117 -9.20 1.38 19.19
C GLU A 117 -8.40 0.71 18.08
N GLY A 118 -7.74 1.49 17.22
CA GLY A 118 -6.88 0.89 16.21
C GLY A 118 -5.62 0.24 16.81
N ILE A 119 -5.08 0.77 17.93
CA ILE A 119 -4.00 0.09 18.67
C ILE A 119 -4.49 -1.23 19.27
N GLN A 120 -5.69 -1.24 19.86
CA GLN A 120 -6.31 -2.47 20.38
C GLN A 120 -6.47 -3.51 19.25
N ALA A 121 -6.97 -3.10 18.09
CA ALA A 121 -7.11 -4.00 16.93
C ALA A 121 -5.75 -4.54 16.43
N TRP A 122 -4.69 -3.71 16.37
CA TRP A 122 -3.35 -4.22 16.06
C TRP A 122 -2.83 -5.20 17.13
N TYR A 123 -3.10 -4.92 18.40
CA TYR A 123 -2.70 -5.81 19.50
C TYR A 123 -3.38 -7.17 19.38
N GLU A 124 -4.68 -7.20 19.05
CA GLU A 124 -5.44 -8.44 18.86
C GLU A 124 -4.90 -9.28 17.70
N VAL A 125 -4.56 -8.65 16.56
CA VAL A 125 -3.88 -9.32 15.43
C VAL A 125 -2.48 -9.82 15.84
N ALA A 126 -1.79 -9.08 16.72
CA ALA A 126 -0.43 -9.40 17.17
C ALA A 126 -0.37 -10.46 18.30
N SER A 127 -1.49 -10.77 18.95
CA SER A 127 -1.56 -11.59 20.17
C SER A 127 -1.61 -13.13 20.00
N PRO A 128 -1.96 -13.75 18.86
CA PRO A 128 -2.05 -15.21 18.78
C PRO A 128 -0.69 -15.89 19.02
N ASP A 129 -0.67 -16.92 19.88
CA ASP A 129 0.55 -17.65 20.26
C ASP A 129 1.09 -18.57 19.14
N ASP A 130 0.31 -18.85 18.10
CA ASP A 130 0.73 -19.70 16.98
C ASP A 130 0.06 -19.28 15.64
N PRO A 131 0.74 -18.51 14.78
CA PRO A 131 0.26 -18.19 13.43
C PRO A 131 0.54 -19.37 12.50
N ASP A 132 -0.12 -20.51 12.74
CA ASP A 132 0.07 -21.77 11.99
C ASP A 132 -0.38 -21.66 10.51
N VAL A 133 -0.99 -20.52 10.14
CA VAL A 133 -1.34 -20.19 8.77
C VAL A 133 -0.25 -19.27 8.20
N LEU A 134 0.56 -19.79 7.28
CA LEU A 134 1.63 -19.04 6.57
C LEU A 134 1.16 -17.68 6.03
N ASP A 135 -0.10 -17.61 5.56
CA ASP A 135 -0.72 -16.39 5.05
C ASP A 135 -0.95 -15.31 6.14
N MET A 136 -1.07 -15.73 7.40
CA MET A 136 -1.31 -14.85 8.56
C MET A 136 -0.03 -14.23 9.14
N ARG A 137 1.14 -14.83 8.89
CA ARG A 137 2.43 -14.40 9.46
C ARG A 137 2.79 -12.96 9.09
N TRP A 138 2.44 -12.53 7.88
CA TRP A 138 2.67 -11.16 7.41
C TRP A 138 1.86 -10.13 8.19
N PHE A 139 0.59 -10.41 8.47
CA PHE A 139 -0.29 -9.50 9.24
C PHE A 139 0.17 -9.37 10.69
N TRP A 140 0.64 -10.48 11.25
CA TRP A 140 1.23 -10.54 12.57
C TRP A 140 2.48 -9.65 12.66
N ALA A 141 3.45 -9.87 11.77
CA ALA A 141 4.67 -9.09 11.71
C ALA A 141 4.37 -7.59 11.50
N TRP A 142 3.45 -7.25 10.59
CA TRP A 142 3.08 -5.86 10.32
C TRP A 142 2.46 -5.17 11.55
N SER A 143 1.58 -5.85 12.26
CA SER A 143 0.97 -5.32 13.48
C SER A 143 2.02 -5.08 14.57
N GLN A 144 2.98 -6.00 14.74
CA GLN A 144 4.08 -5.82 15.69
C GLN A 144 4.99 -4.63 15.35
N ILE A 145 5.32 -4.42 14.07
CA ILE A 145 6.07 -3.24 13.60
C ILE A 145 5.35 -1.95 14.00
N ARG A 146 4.04 -1.89 13.76
CA ARG A 146 3.23 -0.70 14.07
C ARG A 146 3.12 -0.46 15.56
N LEU A 147 2.89 -1.51 16.35
CA LEU A 147 2.87 -1.43 17.81
C LEU A 147 4.23 -1.00 18.36
N ALA A 148 5.34 -1.50 17.82
CA ALA A 148 6.68 -1.06 18.20
C ALA A 148 6.88 0.43 17.93
N ALA A 149 6.40 0.93 16.78
CA ALA A 149 6.45 2.36 16.48
C ALA A 149 5.63 3.19 17.47
N VAL A 150 4.40 2.74 17.81
CA VAL A 150 3.57 3.41 18.83
C VAL A 150 4.28 3.43 20.19
N CYS A 151 4.81 2.29 20.66
CA CYS A 151 5.52 2.20 21.93
C CYS A 151 6.71 3.17 22.04
N LEU A 152 7.45 3.34 20.94
CA LEU A 152 8.69 4.10 20.93
C LEU A 152 8.45 5.61 20.72
N TYR A 153 7.54 5.98 19.83
CA TYR A 153 7.29 7.38 19.46
C TYR A 153 6.13 8.02 20.22
N HIS A 154 5.22 7.22 20.79
CA HIS A 154 4.03 7.68 21.51
C HIS A 154 3.84 6.96 22.88
N PRO A 155 4.83 7.04 23.78
CA PRO A 155 4.77 6.36 25.08
C PRO A 155 3.64 6.85 26.00
N GLU A 156 3.05 8.01 25.69
CA GLU A 156 1.89 8.57 26.39
C GLU A 156 0.58 7.83 26.13
N ILE A 157 0.49 7.05 25.06
CA ILE A 157 -0.73 6.32 24.72
C ILE A 157 -0.82 5.08 25.62
N PRO A 158 -1.87 4.96 26.46
CA PRO A 158 -2.00 3.83 27.36
C PRO A 158 -2.14 2.53 26.55
N PHE A 159 -1.33 1.53 26.91
CA PHE A 159 -1.39 0.20 26.32
C PHE A 159 -2.51 -0.64 26.94
N CYS A 160 -3.00 -1.59 26.15
CA CYS A 160 -4.09 -2.51 26.48
C CYS A 160 -3.85 -3.25 27.82
N ASP A 161 -4.92 -3.62 28.54
CA ASP A 161 -4.87 -4.41 29.79
C ASP A 161 -4.37 -5.87 29.61
N GLY A 162 -3.86 -6.22 28.42
CA GLY A 162 -3.41 -7.55 28.05
C GLY A 162 -1.99 -7.91 28.51
N SER A 163 -1.61 -9.18 28.32
CA SER A 163 -0.25 -9.65 28.56
C SER A 163 0.75 -8.97 27.61
N PRO A 164 1.94 -8.55 28.06
CA PRO A 164 2.93 -7.97 27.15
C PRO A 164 3.26 -8.91 25.99
N LEU A 165 3.18 -8.40 24.75
CA LEU A 165 3.64 -9.12 23.56
C LEU A 165 5.13 -9.39 23.70
N ARG A 166 5.52 -10.65 23.51
CA ARG A 166 6.93 -11.06 23.56
C ARG A 166 7.45 -11.19 22.14
N LEU A 167 8.49 -10.44 21.84
CA LEU A 167 9.31 -10.70 20.67
C LEU A 167 10.03 -12.03 20.85
N ASP A 168 9.94 -12.88 19.84
CA ASP A 168 10.65 -14.15 19.82
C ASP A 168 12.10 -13.96 19.33
N LYS A 169 12.80 -15.08 19.11
CA LYS A 169 14.18 -15.05 18.62
C LYS A 169 14.29 -14.57 17.18
N THR A 170 13.23 -14.65 16.38
CA THR A 170 13.22 -14.22 14.98
C THR A 170 13.09 -12.71 14.85
N ALA A 171 12.68 -12.03 15.91
CA ALA A 171 12.54 -10.58 15.92
C ALA A 171 13.84 -9.83 15.55
N GLU A 172 15.02 -10.42 15.80
CA GLU A 172 16.31 -9.83 15.43
C GLU A 172 16.51 -9.70 13.90
N PHE A 173 15.77 -10.47 13.12
CA PHE A 173 15.75 -10.44 11.65
C PHE A 173 14.52 -9.72 11.08
N SER A 174 13.53 -9.43 11.94
CA SER A 174 12.28 -8.79 11.53
C SER A 174 12.40 -7.30 11.23
N ASP A 175 11.39 -6.77 10.56
CA ASP A 175 11.23 -5.37 10.20
C ASP A 175 11.09 -4.41 11.40
N ILE A 176 10.80 -4.94 12.58
CA ILE A 176 10.79 -4.17 13.84
C ILE A 176 12.15 -3.50 14.07
N CYS A 177 13.23 -4.14 13.65
CA CYS A 177 14.58 -3.60 13.73
C CYS A 177 14.74 -2.29 12.94
N LEU A 178 13.97 -2.05 11.86
CA LEU A 178 14.00 -0.79 11.13
C LEU A 178 13.43 0.36 11.98
N VAL A 179 12.35 0.09 12.71
CA VAL A 179 11.69 1.06 13.60
C VAL A 179 12.60 1.38 14.79
N ILE A 180 13.15 0.35 15.45
CA ILE A 180 14.08 0.50 16.57
C ILE A 180 15.33 1.28 16.13
N SER A 181 15.91 0.92 14.98
CA SER A 181 17.09 1.60 14.45
C SER A 181 16.84 3.08 14.18
N SER A 182 15.70 3.40 13.54
CA SER A 182 15.30 4.79 13.27
C SER A 182 15.14 5.58 14.57
N TRP A 183 14.45 5.00 15.56
CA TRP A 183 14.23 5.67 16.84
C TRP A 183 15.54 5.92 17.59
N LEU A 184 16.44 4.93 17.66
CA LEU A 184 17.75 5.07 18.29
C LEU A 184 18.58 6.17 17.64
N ARG A 185 18.56 6.24 16.30
CA ARG A 185 19.26 7.28 15.55
C ARG A 185 18.70 8.66 15.84
N ASP A 186 17.38 8.82 15.88
CA ASP A 186 16.73 10.10 16.19
C ASP A 186 17.05 10.58 17.62
N HIS A 187 17.41 9.65 18.52
CA HIS A 187 17.88 9.93 19.88
C HIS A 187 19.42 10.00 20.01
N GLY A 188 20.16 9.97 18.90
CA GLY A 188 21.61 10.13 18.85
C GLY A 188 22.44 8.87 19.15
N ASP A 189 21.80 7.71 19.33
CA ASP A 189 22.48 6.44 19.60
C ASP A 189 22.79 5.68 18.30
N LEU A 190 23.73 6.22 17.52
CA LEU A 190 24.11 5.68 16.21
C LEU A 190 24.69 4.26 16.29
N VAL A 191 25.37 3.92 17.39
CA VAL A 191 26.04 2.61 17.55
C VAL A 191 25.00 1.51 17.74
N ASN A 192 24.02 1.73 18.61
CA ASN A 192 22.94 0.76 18.81
C ASN A 192 21.97 0.75 17.62
N ALA A 193 21.73 1.90 16.97
CA ALA A 193 20.94 1.96 15.74
C ALA A 193 21.48 1.02 14.66
N ARG A 194 22.80 1.01 14.42
CA ARG A 194 23.43 0.04 13.49
C ARG A 194 23.37 -1.39 14.00
N THR A 195 23.55 -1.58 15.31
CA THR A 195 23.53 -2.92 15.92
C THR A 195 22.17 -3.58 15.73
N ALA A 196 21.07 -2.82 15.84
CA ALA A 196 19.71 -3.30 15.60
C ALA A 196 19.51 -3.87 14.19
N LEU A 197 20.24 -3.39 13.18
CA LEU A 197 20.09 -3.83 11.80
C LEU A 197 20.95 -5.06 11.43
N ARG A 198 21.86 -5.50 12.31
CA ARG A 198 22.83 -6.56 11.97
C ARG A 198 22.19 -7.90 11.69
N GLY A 199 21.15 -8.27 12.44
CA GLY A 199 20.43 -9.52 12.25
C GLY A 199 19.84 -9.59 10.83
N ARG A 200 19.13 -8.53 10.41
CA ARG A 200 18.56 -8.41 9.06
C ARG A 200 19.57 -8.61 7.94
N VAL A 201 20.74 -7.95 8.03
CA VAL A 201 21.81 -8.10 7.04
C VAL A 201 22.29 -9.54 7.00
N LYS A 202 22.50 -10.16 8.17
CA LYS A 202 22.95 -11.55 8.27
C LYS A 202 21.94 -12.52 7.66
N GLU A 203 20.66 -12.41 7.99
CA GLU A 203 19.60 -13.28 7.43
C GLU A 203 19.50 -13.11 5.91
N SER A 204 19.54 -11.87 5.42
CA SER A 204 19.48 -11.62 3.97
C SER A 204 20.67 -12.23 3.23
N ILE A 205 21.86 -12.21 3.83
CA ILE A 205 23.04 -12.88 3.25
C ILE A 205 22.87 -14.41 3.32
N GLU A 206 22.32 -14.96 4.40
CA GLU A 206 22.07 -16.40 4.52
C GLU A 206 21.06 -16.88 3.47
N LEU A 207 19.98 -16.13 3.21
CA LEU A 207 19.02 -16.40 2.13
C LEU A 207 19.71 -16.41 0.76
N LEU A 208 20.53 -15.39 0.45
CA LEU A 208 21.24 -15.33 -0.84
C LEU A 208 22.31 -16.43 -1.03
N LEU A 209 22.63 -17.20 0.01
CA LEU A 209 23.62 -18.27 -0.02
C LEU A 209 23.01 -19.67 0.05
N ASP A 210 21.69 -19.80 0.18
CA ASP A 210 21.03 -21.08 0.43
C ASP A 210 20.72 -21.91 -0.83
N ASP A 211 21.19 -21.44 -1.99
CA ASP A 211 20.96 -22.00 -3.33
C ASP A 211 19.47 -22.05 -3.77
N ASP A 212 18.55 -21.39 -3.06
CA ASP A 212 17.12 -21.28 -3.41
C ASP A 212 16.77 -19.88 -3.98
N PRO A 213 16.75 -19.71 -5.31
CA PRO A 213 16.46 -18.41 -5.93
C PRO A 213 15.02 -17.91 -5.72
N SER A 214 14.13 -18.70 -5.09
CA SER A 214 12.75 -18.29 -4.84
C SER A 214 12.62 -17.23 -3.74
N ASN A 215 13.63 -17.10 -2.86
CA ASN A 215 13.65 -16.15 -1.75
C ASN A 215 14.59 -14.94 -1.98
N ASP A 216 15.34 -14.92 -3.09
CA ASP A 216 16.30 -13.86 -3.44
C ASP A 216 15.67 -12.47 -3.40
N ASN A 217 14.41 -12.35 -3.86
CA ASN A 217 13.71 -11.07 -3.82
C ASN A 217 13.53 -10.55 -2.39
N ASP A 218 13.11 -11.42 -1.47
CA ASP A 218 12.84 -11.04 -0.09
C ASP A 218 14.15 -10.58 0.57
N ALA A 219 15.26 -11.24 0.26
CA ALA A 219 16.59 -10.80 0.69
C ALA A 219 16.98 -9.44 0.08
N PHE A 220 16.76 -9.20 -1.22
CA PHE A 220 17.07 -7.91 -1.84
C PHE A 220 16.22 -6.77 -1.29
N ILE A 221 14.91 -6.98 -1.08
CA ILE A 221 14.02 -5.98 -0.48
C ILE A 221 14.40 -5.71 0.98
N SER A 222 14.71 -6.76 1.75
CA SER A 222 15.17 -6.63 3.14
C SER A 222 16.46 -5.82 3.24
N LEU A 223 17.45 -6.08 2.37
CA LEU A 223 18.69 -5.29 2.30
C LEU A 223 18.42 -3.85 1.91
N LEU A 224 17.56 -3.61 0.91
CA LEU A 224 17.19 -2.26 0.46
C LEU A 224 16.58 -1.45 1.61
N GLN A 225 15.59 -1.98 2.31
CA GLN A 225 14.94 -1.32 3.44
C GLN A 225 15.91 -1.10 4.61
N THR A 226 16.80 -2.07 4.85
CA THR A 226 17.82 -2.00 5.89
C THR A 226 18.82 -0.88 5.63
N PHE A 227 19.38 -0.80 4.43
CA PHE A 227 20.33 0.26 4.07
C PHE A 227 19.67 1.62 3.84
N LEU A 228 18.39 1.64 3.47
CA LEU A 228 17.61 2.88 3.45
C LEU A 228 17.54 3.49 4.86
N THR A 229 17.35 2.64 5.86
CA THR A 229 17.32 3.02 7.28
C THR A 229 18.73 3.33 7.81
N ALA A 230 19.78 2.69 7.29
CA ALA A 230 21.16 3.04 7.63
C ALA A 230 21.61 4.31 6.90
N ALA A 231 21.47 5.47 7.55
CA ALA A 231 21.74 6.78 6.95
C ALA A 231 23.18 6.98 6.44
N ASP A 232 24.14 6.16 6.86
CA ASP A 232 25.55 6.24 6.46
C ASP A 232 25.98 5.17 5.44
N SER A 233 25.03 4.44 4.86
CA SER A 233 25.29 3.30 3.96
C SER A 233 24.82 3.56 2.53
N ASP A 234 25.08 4.75 1.97
CA ASP A 234 24.61 5.12 0.63
C ASP A 234 25.15 4.21 -0.48
N GLU A 235 26.40 3.75 -0.38
CA GLU A 235 26.97 2.82 -1.36
C GLU A 235 26.26 1.47 -1.31
N ASP A 236 26.05 0.92 -0.12
CA ASP A 236 25.33 -0.34 0.08
C ASP A 236 23.84 -0.23 -0.32
N LEU A 237 23.21 0.91 -0.03
CA LEU A 237 21.85 1.24 -0.45
C LEU A 237 21.71 1.25 -1.99
N ASN A 238 22.64 1.92 -2.68
CA ASN A 238 22.68 1.92 -4.14
C ASN A 238 22.93 0.51 -4.70
N GLY A 239 23.79 -0.27 -4.05
CA GLY A 239 24.04 -1.68 -4.40
C GLY A 239 22.80 -2.55 -4.25
N ALA A 240 22.10 -2.47 -3.12
CA ALA A 240 20.86 -3.20 -2.87
C ALA A 240 19.77 -2.80 -3.88
N LEU A 241 19.59 -1.50 -4.14
CA LEU A 241 18.65 -1.02 -5.15
C LEU A 241 18.97 -1.57 -6.55
N TYR A 242 20.25 -1.60 -6.92
CA TYR A 242 20.67 -2.18 -8.19
C TYR A 242 20.28 -3.66 -8.29
N LEU A 243 20.54 -4.44 -7.25
CA LEU A 243 20.19 -5.86 -7.20
C LEU A 243 18.67 -6.07 -7.29
N THR A 244 17.88 -5.32 -6.50
CA THR A 244 16.41 -5.36 -6.58
C THR A 244 15.91 -5.06 -7.99
N LYS A 245 16.47 -4.03 -8.65
CA LYS A 245 16.09 -3.68 -10.03
C LYS A 245 16.52 -4.71 -11.06
N ALA A 246 17.71 -5.30 -10.89
CA ALA A 246 18.20 -6.34 -11.78
C ALA A 246 17.30 -7.58 -11.71
N TRP A 247 16.97 -8.02 -10.50
CA TRP A 247 16.01 -9.10 -10.26
C TRP A 247 14.63 -8.78 -10.87
N TYR A 248 14.09 -7.59 -10.59
CA TYR A 248 12.79 -7.16 -11.12
C TYR A 248 12.76 -7.16 -12.66
N ARG A 249 13.84 -6.73 -13.30
CA ARG A 249 13.98 -6.76 -14.76
C ARG A 249 13.97 -8.19 -15.31
N ASP A 250 14.69 -9.10 -14.67
CA ASP A 250 14.74 -10.49 -15.11
C ASP A 250 13.40 -11.21 -14.89
N TYR A 251 12.70 -10.90 -13.79
CA TYR A 251 11.33 -11.33 -13.53
C TYR A 251 10.36 -10.86 -14.63
N LEU A 252 10.39 -9.57 -15.01
CA LEU A 252 9.55 -9.05 -16.11
C LEU A 252 9.83 -9.75 -17.45
N ARG A 253 11.10 -10.03 -17.76
CA ARG A 253 11.45 -10.78 -18.98
C ARG A 253 10.96 -12.24 -18.92
N GLY A 254 10.96 -12.87 -17.75
CA GLY A 254 10.39 -14.20 -17.54
C GLY A 254 8.89 -14.20 -17.79
N ALA A 255 8.17 -13.28 -17.15
CA ALA A 255 6.72 -13.14 -17.28
C ALA A 255 6.28 -12.88 -18.74
N GLN A 256 7.05 -12.10 -19.51
CA GLN A 256 6.79 -11.87 -20.94
C GLN A 256 6.97 -13.13 -21.79
N LYS A 257 7.93 -14.01 -21.44
CA LYS A 257 8.14 -15.28 -22.16
C LYS A 257 7.03 -16.30 -21.91
N ASP A 258 6.45 -16.27 -20.71
CA ASP A 258 5.38 -17.19 -20.32
C ASP A 258 3.98 -16.74 -20.78
N ASN A 259 3.82 -15.48 -21.22
CA ASN A 259 2.59 -14.92 -21.77
C ASN A 259 2.82 -14.11 -23.07
N PRO A 260 3.03 -14.76 -24.23
CA PRO A 260 3.28 -14.07 -25.51
C PRO A 260 2.06 -13.35 -26.12
N ILE A 261 0.90 -13.32 -25.46
CA ILE A 261 -0.36 -12.87 -26.07
C ILE A 261 -0.50 -11.32 -26.11
N SER A 262 0.37 -10.57 -25.44
CA SER A 262 0.26 -9.08 -25.42
C SER A 262 0.92 -8.37 -26.61
N GLU A 263 1.73 -9.06 -27.44
CA GLU A 263 2.38 -8.44 -28.61
C GLU A 263 1.50 -8.40 -29.87
N ALA A 264 0.32 -9.03 -29.88
CA ALA A 264 -0.56 -9.08 -31.06
C ALA A 264 -1.35 -7.79 -31.35
N VAL A 265 -1.26 -6.75 -30.49
CA VAL A 265 -1.93 -5.45 -30.74
C VAL A 265 -0.92 -4.33 -31.04
N ALA A 266 0.38 -4.63 -31.04
CA ALA A 266 1.44 -3.64 -31.25
C ALA A 266 2.34 -3.93 -32.45
N VAL A 267 1.83 -4.55 -33.53
CA VAL A 267 2.54 -4.56 -34.84
C VAL A 267 1.54 -4.55 -36.00
N SER A 268 1.13 -3.35 -36.44
CA SER A 268 0.95 -3.04 -37.85
C SER A 268 0.82 -1.52 -38.08
N CYS A 269 1.90 -0.79 -37.78
CA CYS A 269 2.16 0.46 -38.48
C CYS A 269 3.17 0.16 -39.58
N ASP A 270 2.68 -0.34 -40.71
CA ASP A 270 3.32 -0.03 -41.99
C ASP A 270 2.31 -0.07 -43.13
N ASP A 271 2.43 0.97 -43.94
CA ASP A 271 1.54 1.49 -44.95
C ASP A 271 1.46 0.57 -46.19
N SER A 272 0.25 0.18 -46.61
CA SER A 272 -0.15 0.15 -48.03
C SER A 272 -1.57 -0.40 -48.25
N GLY A 273 -2.42 0.43 -48.85
CA GLY A 273 -3.30 0.02 -49.94
C GLY A 273 -4.67 -0.59 -49.62
N ASN A 274 -5.66 0.30 -49.50
CA ASN A 274 -6.97 0.21 -50.17
C ASN A 274 -7.83 -1.06 -49.93
N PHE A 275 -8.76 -1.00 -48.97
CA PHE A 275 -10.07 -1.68 -49.10
C PHE A 275 -11.16 -0.88 -48.38
N GLN A 276 -12.28 -0.75 -49.08
CA GLN A 276 -13.47 0.02 -48.73
C GLN A 276 -14.31 -0.69 -47.65
N ASP A 277 -15.10 0.16 -46.98
CA ASP A 277 -16.52 -0.03 -46.64
C ASP A 277 -16.89 -0.64 -45.27
N GLY A 278 -17.69 0.13 -44.53
CA GLY A 278 -18.67 -0.41 -43.58
C GLY A 278 -18.50 -0.04 -42.11
N VAL A 279 -19.36 0.88 -41.65
CA VAL A 279 -19.83 1.05 -40.25
C VAL A 279 -18.99 1.97 -39.36
N THR A 280 -18.98 3.26 -39.72
CA THR A 280 -19.02 4.36 -38.76
C THR A 280 -20.49 4.70 -38.46
N GLU A 281 -20.94 4.57 -37.21
CA GLU A 281 -21.72 5.64 -36.55
C GLU A 281 -21.98 5.36 -35.06
N SER A 282 -21.79 6.40 -34.27
CA SER A 282 -22.34 6.63 -32.92
C SER A 282 -21.62 6.03 -31.70
N LEU A 283 -20.46 6.59 -31.34
CA LEU A 283 -20.04 6.74 -29.92
C LEU A 283 -19.22 8.02 -29.63
N ASN A 284 -19.37 9.06 -30.47
CA ASN A 284 -18.74 10.36 -30.22
C ASN A 284 -19.75 11.35 -29.65
N GLN A 285 -19.86 11.40 -28.31
CA GLN A 285 -20.20 12.60 -27.55
C GLN A 285 -20.07 12.34 -26.04
N VAL A 286 -18.83 12.22 -25.56
CA VAL A 286 -18.50 12.55 -24.17
C VAL A 286 -17.30 13.50 -24.26
N HIS A 287 -17.56 14.79 -24.14
CA HIS A 287 -16.51 15.79 -23.98
C HIS A 287 -15.93 15.64 -22.56
N LEU A 288 -14.79 14.97 -22.45
CA LEU A 288 -13.90 15.12 -21.30
C LEU A 288 -13.17 16.45 -21.48
N ALA A 289 -13.21 17.29 -20.45
CA ALA A 289 -12.52 18.56 -20.44
C ALA A 289 -10.99 18.33 -20.50
N ASP A 290 -10.34 19.03 -21.42
CA ASP A 290 -8.88 19.16 -21.49
C ASP A 290 -8.38 19.78 -20.18
N ASP A 291 -7.62 19.01 -19.40
CA ASP A 291 -6.70 19.55 -18.40
C ASP A 291 -5.29 19.29 -18.91
N GLU A 292 -4.65 20.34 -19.41
CA GLU A 292 -3.30 20.31 -19.96
C GLU A 292 -2.29 20.05 -18.83
N THR A 293 -1.81 18.82 -18.72
CA THR A 293 -0.48 18.53 -18.17
C THR A 293 0.14 17.37 -18.94
N GLN A 294 0.54 17.62 -20.18
CA GLN A 294 1.36 16.68 -20.95
C GLN A 294 2.81 16.70 -20.46
N ARG A 295 3.28 15.54 -19.99
CA ARG A 295 4.70 15.14 -19.96
C ARG A 295 4.79 13.64 -20.30
N PRO A 296 5.93 13.19 -20.85
CA PRO A 296 5.98 12.37 -22.06
C PRO A 296 5.48 10.94 -21.83
N ASP A 297 4.56 10.53 -22.69
CA ASP A 297 4.18 9.14 -22.94
C ASP A 297 5.35 8.37 -23.57
N GLU A 298 6.22 7.81 -22.73
CA GLU A 298 7.03 6.63 -23.07
C GLU A 298 7.14 5.72 -21.84
N GLU A 299 6.01 5.29 -21.28
CA GLU A 299 6.01 4.21 -20.29
C GLU A 299 5.13 3.07 -20.77
N VAL A 300 5.80 1.94 -21.03
CA VAL A 300 5.20 0.64 -21.30
C VAL A 300 4.11 0.40 -20.27
N SER A 301 2.88 0.14 -20.74
CA SER A 301 1.74 -0.16 -19.90
C SER A 301 2.00 -1.44 -19.08
N GLU A 302 2.60 -1.31 -17.90
CA GLU A 302 2.78 -2.33 -16.84
C GLU A 302 1.43 -2.74 -16.21
N ARG A 303 0.38 -2.90 -17.03
CA ARG A 303 -1.01 -3.10 -16.57
C ARG A 303 -1.31 -4.52 -16.10
N GLN A 304 -0.37 -5.47 -16.12
CA GLN A 304 -0.65 -6.88 -15.83
C GLN A 304 0.51 -7.63 -15.16
N THR A 305 1.03 -7.11 -14.05
CA THR A 305 1.99 -7.87 -13.22
C THR A 305 1.47 -7.99 -11.78
N PRO A 306 1.27 -9.21 -11.23
CA PRO A 306 0.63 -9.43 -9.94
C PRO A 306 1.61 -9.29 -8.76
N TYR A 307 2.75 -8.61 -8.93
CA TYR A 307 3.76 -8.51 -7.90
C TYR A 307 3.71 -7.14 -7.23
N THR A 308 2.97 -7.04 -6.12
CA THR A 308 3.14 -5.94 -5.16
C THR A 308 4.27 -6.34 -4.22
N ILE A 309 5.29 -5.49 -4.12
CA ILE A 309 6.50 -5.72 -3.29
C ILE A 309 6.13 -5.97 -1.82
N GLU A 310 4.96 -5.50 -1.36
CA GLU A 310 4.33 -5.87 -0.09
C GLU A 310 2.82 -5.59 -0.20
N TYR A 311 1.98 -6.24 0.61
CA TYR A 311 0.53 -5.97 0.67
C TYR A 311 0.18 -4.51 1.04
N PHE A 312 1.17 -3.73 1.52
CA PHE A 312 1.05 -2.31 1.88
C PHE A 312 2.18 -1.42 1.34
N ALA A 313 2.94 -1.86 0.33
CA ALA A 313 3.79 -0.95 -0.43
C ALA A 313 2.89 -0.05 -1.28
N GLU A 314 2.44 1.06 -0.70
CA GLU A 314 1.58 2.05 -1.33
C GLU A 314 2.11 3.44 -1.03
N CYS A 315 1.84 4.38 -1.92
CA CYS A 315 2.09 5.79 -1.63
C CYS A 315 1.27 6.20 -0.41
N SER A 316 1.89 6.70 0.65
CA SER A 316 1.12 7.02 1.85
C SER A 316 0.18 8.21 1.66
N ASN A 317 0.33 8.97 0.57
CA ASN A 317 -0.61 10.03 0.14
C ASN A 317 -1.73 9.52 -0.78
N CYS A 318 -1.41 9.00 -1.99
CA CYS A 318 -2.45 8.53 -2.93
C CYS A 318 -2.95 7.09 -2.70
N LYS A 319 -2.36 6.37 -1.75
CA LYS A 319 -2.64 4.94 -1.50
C LYS A 319 -2.60 4.12 -2.79
N CYS A 320 -1.79 4.57 -3.74
CA CYS A 320 -1.61 3.98 -5.05
C CYS A 320 -0.52 2.91 -4.90
N ASP A 321 -0.78 1.71 -5.44
CA ASP A 321 0.07 0.55 -5.21
C ASP A 321 1.44 0.70 -5.86
N MET A 322 2.45 0.21 -5.16
CA MET A 322 3.80 0.05 -5.66
C MET A 322 3.92 -1.25 -6.46
N ARG A 323 3.70 -1.13 -7.77
CA ARG A 323 3.83 -2.24 -8.75
C ARG A 323 5.25 -2.43 -9.27
N SER A 324 6.10 -1.43 -9.07
CA SER A 324 7.50 -1.39 -9.49
C SER A 324 8.33 -0.70 -8.43
N ILE A 325 9.59 -1.10 -8.28
CA ILE A 325 10.54 -0.42 -7.40
C ILE A 325 10.98 0.95 -7.96
N CYS A 326 10.65 1.26 -9.20
CA CYS A 326 11.10 2.45 -9.91
C CYS A 326 10.20 3.66 -9.65
N HIS A 327 10.78 4.86 -9.67
CA HIS A 327 10.06 6.13 -9.52
C HIS A 327 9.34 6.31 -8.16
N TRP A 328 9.98 5.84 -7.08
CA TRP A 328 9.50 6.00 -5.71
C TRP A 328 10.44 6.85 -4.88
N TYR A 329 9.85 7.63 -3.98
CA TYR A 329 10.56 8.37 -2.94
C TYR A 329 10.33 7.67 -1.60
N LEU A 330 11.39 7.10 -1.05
CA LEU A 330 11.37 6.35 0.21
C LEU A 330 11.93 7.21 1.34
N CYS A 331 11.20 7.35 2.45
CA CYS A 331 11.68 8.12 3.59
C CYS A 331 12.81 7.38 4.31
N ARG A 332 13.92 8.07 4.62
CA ARG A 332 15.05 7.47 5.35
C ARG A 332 14.84 7.39 6.87
N SER A 333 13.91 8.20 7.38
CA SER A 333 13.64 8.30 8.81
C SER A 333 12.39 7.56 9.26
N CYS A 334 11.43 7.33 8.37
CA CYS A 334 10.20 6.61 8.66
C CYS A 334 10.17 5.32 7.83
N PRO A 335 10.49 4.17 8.43
CA PRO A 335 10.30 2.88 7.78
C PRO A 335 8.87 2.75 7.25
N PHE A 336 8.70 2.19 6.05
CA PHE A 336 7.41 2.01 5.35
C PHE A 336 6.71 3.29 4.89
N MET A 337 7.34 4.45 5.04
CA MET A 337 6.83 5.70 4.47
C MET A 337 7.41 5.89 3.07
N MET A 338 6.53 5.88 2.07
CA MET A 338 6.91 6.04 0.67
C MET A 338 5.90 6.91 -0.09
N LEU A 339 6.39 7.66 -1.06
CA LEU A 339 5.60 8.50 -1.94
C LEU A 339 5.87 8.12 -3.39
N CYS A 340 4.81 8.08 -4.21
CA CYS A 340 5.01 8.02 -5.65
C CYS A 340 5.56 9.36 -6.17
N ASP A 341 6.19 9.32 -7.34
CA ASP A 341 6.82 10.48 -7.98
C ASP A 341 5.91 11.73 -8.00
N TRP A 342 4.67 11.54 -8.46
CA TRP A 342 3.65 12.59 -8.51
C TRP A 342 3.38 13.23 -7.15
N CYS A 343 3.06 12.41 -6.13
CA CYS A 343 2.73 12.92 -4.81
C CYS A 343 3.90 13.64 -4.15
N TYR A 344 5.13 13.13 -4.32
CA TYR A 344 6.30 13.78 -3.78
C TYR A 344 6.47 15.19 -4.38
N HIS A 345 6.39 15.32 -5.70
CA HIS A 345 6.54 16.60 -6.38
C HIS A 345 5.42 17.60 -6.05
N ASP A 346 4.18 17.14 -5.92
CA ASP A 346 3.05 18.00 -5.52
C ASP A 346 3.25 18.54 -4.10
N ILE A 347 3.65 17.67 -3.15
CA ILE A 347 3.90 18.06 -1.75
C ILE A 347 5.08 19.03 -1.66
N GLN A 348 6.19 18.74 -2.34
CA GLN A 348 7.37 19.63 -2.36
C GLN A 348 7.02 20.99 -2.96
N SER A 349 6.20 21.01 -4.01
CA SER A 349 5.72 22.26 -4.62
C SER A 349 4.83 23.06 -3.67
N ALA A 350 3.91 22.39 -2.97
CA ALA A 350 3.02 23.03 -2.00
C ALA A 350 3.80 23.64 -0.81
N ILE A 351 4.78 22.91 -0.27
CA ILE A 351 5.66 23.38 0.81
C ILE A 351 6.43 24.64 0.36
N CYS A 352 7.00 24.63 -0.84
CA CYS A 352 7.76 25.75 -1.39
C CYS A 352 6.90 27.01 -1.64
N GLN A 353 5.64 26.84 -2.06
CA GLN A 353 4.81 27.96 -2.52
C GLN A 353 4.01 28.65 -1.43
N SER A 354 3.60 27.93 -0.39
CA SER A 354 2.52 28.41 0.49
C SER A 354 2.81 28.33 1.98
N GLY A 355 3.92 27.72 2.38
CA GLY A 355 4.11 27.34 3.79
C GLY A 355 2.93 26.53 4.34
N ALA A 356 2.14 25.91 3.45
CA ALA A 356 0.96 25.14 3.82
C ALA A 356 1.34 24.04 4.79
N SER A 357 0.42 23.77 5.71
CA SER A 357 0.52 22.65 6.62
C SER A 357 0.68 21.37 5.82
N HIS A 358 1.73 20.62 6.17
CA HIS A 358 2.01 19.30 5.64
C HIS A 358 0.76 18.40 5.71
N PRO A 359 0.44 17.60 4.68
CA PRO A 359 -0.72 16.73 4.70
C PRO A 359 -0.68 15.80 5.93
N PRO A 360 -1.79 15.69 6.69
CA PRO A 360 -1.84 14.82 7.85
C PRO A 360 -1.65 13.35 7.44
N GLY A 361 -0.78 12.63 8.15
CA GLY A 361 -0.48 11.21 7.88
C GLY A 361 0.73 10.94 6.98
N ILE A 362 1.44 11.99 6.54
CA ILE A 362 2.76 11.85 5.89
C ILE A 362 3.86 12.16 6.94
N CYS A 363 5.07 11.61 6.79
CA CYS A 363 6.19 11.85 7.71
C CYS A 363 6.64 13.31 7.77
N ASP A 364 7.47 13.69 8.76
CA ASP A 364 8.01 15.05 8.89
C ASP A 364 8.60 15.55 7.55
N PRO A 365 8.20 16.75 7.06
CA PRO A 365 8.70 17.30 5.80
C PRO A 365 10.21 17.55 5.77
N ARG A 366 10.87 17.56 6.92
CA ARG A 366 12.33 17.69 7.05
C ARG A 366 13.06 16.36 6.84
N HIS A 367 12.34 15.24 6.83
CA HIS A 367 12.95 13.95 6.56
C HIS A 367 13.47 13.89 5.12
N GLU A 368 14.64 13.28 4.98
CA GLU A 368 15.23 13.03 3.68
C GLU A 368 14.51 11.87 2.98
N PHE A 369 14.27 12.04 1.69
CA PHE A 369 13.72 11.00 0.83
C PHE A 369 14.78 10.53 -0.16
N TYR A 370 14.88 9.22 -0.28
CA TYR A 370 15.72 8.55 -1.27
C TYR A 370 14.88 8.23 -2.52
N TYR A 371 15.32 8.73 -3.68
CA TYR A 371 14.65 8.48 -4.95
C TYR A 371 15.19 7.21 -5.60
N THR A 372 14.31 6.26 -5.90
CA THR A 372 14.71 5.01 -6.51
C THR A 372 15.07 5.15 -7.98
N GLY A 373 14.55 6.14 -8.71
CA GLY A 373 14.89 6.36 -10.12
C GLY A 373 14.36 5.30 -11.10
N PRO A 374 14.63 5.47 -12.40
CA PRO A 374 14.12 4.58 -13.46
C PRO A 374 14.79 3.21 -13.45
N LEU A 375 14.17 2.21 -14.10
CA LEU A 375 14.69 0.84 -14.19
C LEU A 375 16.09 0.75 -14.82
N ASN A 376 16.44 1.71 -15.67
CA ASN A 376 17.72 1.79 -16.35
C ASN A 376 18.71 2.64 -15.53
N VAL A 377 19.37 2.03 -14.55
CA VAL A 377 20.57 2.63 -13.95
C VAL A 377 21.78 2.08 -14.69
N CYS A 378 22.28 2.82 -15.68
CA CYS A 378 23.66 2.63 -16.12
C CYS A 378 24.56 3.11 -14.97
N LEU A 379 25.29 2.19 -14.35
CA LEU A 379 26.46 2.54 -13.57
C LEU A 379 27.42 3.28 -14.52
N ARG A 380 27.47 4.61 -14.47
CA ARG A 380 28.61 5.33 -15.02
C ARG A 380 29.76 5.11 -14.05
N GLY A 381 30.62 4.15 -14.39
CA GLY A 381 31.89 3.90 -13.71
C GLY A 381 32.90 5.00 -13.93
#